data_AF-Q0QQH5-F1
#
_entry.id   AF-Q0QQH5-F1
#
_cell.length_a   1.000
_cell.length_b   1.000
_cell.length_c   1.000
_cell.angle_alpha   90.00
_cell.angle_beta   90.00
_cell.angle_gamma   90.00
#
_symmetry.space_group_name_H-M   'P 1'
#
loop_
_entity.id
_entity.type
_entity.pdbx_description
1 polymer ?
#
loop_
_entity_poly.entity_id
_entity_poly.type
_entity_poly.pdbx_seq_one_letter_code
_entity_poly.pdbx_strand_id
1 'polypeptide(L)'
;EVEFHEVDPHAEDRELKDQLLRKYSGYLSSLKQEFLKKKKKGKLPKEARQKLLDWWTRNYKWPYPSESQKIALAESTGLDQKQINNWFINQRKRHWKPSEEMQFVVMDSPNPHNAAFFLEGHLRTDGTAFSMDC
;
A
#
# COMPACT_ATOMS: atom_id res chain seq x y z
N GLU A 1 48.48 51.85 -3.70
CA GLU A 1 47.47 50.91 -3.15
C GLU A 1 47.56 49.63 -3.98
N VAL A 2 47.69 48.47 -3.34
CA VAL A 2 47.74 47.17 -4.04
C VAL A 2 46.38 46.52 -3.83
N GLU A 3 45.58 46.48 -4.89
CA GLU A 3 44.23 45.92 -4.87
C GLU A 3 44.33 44.39 -4.81
N PHE A 4 44.02 43.81 -3.65
CA PHE A 4 43.98 42.37 -3.45
C PHE A 4 42.73 41.83 -4.16
N HIS A 5 42.91 41.21 -5.33
CA HIS A 5 41.88 40.36 -5.91
C HIS A 5 41.74 39.11 -5.03
N GLU A 6 40.75 39.11 -4.12
CA GLU A 6 40.34 37.90 -3.43
C GLU A 6 39.75 36.93 -4.46
N VAL A 7 40.55 35.96 -4.89
CA VAL A 7 40.08 34.84 -5.69
C VAL A 7 39.24 33.94 -4.78
N ASP A 8 37.92 33.98 -4.98
CA ASP A 8 36.94 33.16 -4.26
C ASP A 8 37.29 31.67 -4.46
N PRO A 9 37.74 30.95 -3.41
CA PRO A 9 38.19 29.57 -3.51
C PRO A 9 37.09 28.59 -3.93
N HIS A 10 35.83 29.00 -3.87
CA HIS A 10 34.66 28.21 -4.26
C HIS A 10 34.11 28.59 -5.64
N ALA A 11 34.70 29.57 -6.32
CA ALA A 11 34.36 29.89 -7.71
C ALA A 11 34.75 28.74 -8.64
N GLU A 12 35.93 28.17 -8.46
CA GLU A 12 36.42 27.02 -9.24
C GLU A 12 35.51 25.80 -9.08
N ASP A 13 35.09 25.49 -7.86
CA ASP A 13 34.16 24.38 -7.56
C ASP A 13 32.78 24.59 -8.19
N ARG A 14 32.26 25.82 -8.16
CA ARG A 14 30.98 26.16 -8.80
C ARG A 14 31.07 26.05 -10.32
N GLU A 15 32.17 26.51 -10.89
CA GLU A 15 32.40 26.44 -12.33
C GLU A 15 32.60 25.00 -12.79
N LEU A 16 33.36 24.19 -12.04
CA LEU A 16 33.54 22.77 -12.30
C LEU A 16 32.20 22.03 -12.24
N LYS A 17 31.36 22.35 -11.25
CA LYS A 17 30.01 21.79 -11.13
C LYS A 17 29.13 22.16 -12.31
N ASP A 18 29.17 23.41 -12.77
CA ASP A 18 28.38 23.87 -13.92
C ASP A 18 28.85 23.25 -15.23
N GLN A 19 30.17 23.12 -15.42
CA GLN A 19 30.74 22.40 -16.55
C GLN A 19 30.31 20.93 -16.55
N LEU A 20 30.35 20.28 -15.38
CA LEU A 20 29.92 18.89 -15.21
C LEU A 20 28.41 18.74 -15.51
N LEU A 21 27.58 19.63 -14.97
CA LEU A 21 26.14 19.64 -15.21
C LEU A 21 25.83 19.89 -16.69
N ARG A 22 26.48 20.85 -17.37
CA ARG A 22 26.29 21.07 -18.81
C ARG A 22 26.65 19.82 -19.61
N LYS A 23 27.81 19.20 -19.33
CA LYS A 23 28.31 18.02 -20.04
C LYS A 23 27.39 16.80 -19.89
N TYR A 24 26.85 16.56 -18.70
CA TYR A 24 26.07 15.35 -18.41
C TYR A 24 24.55 15.57 -18.33
N SER A 25 24.05 16.81 -18.43
CA SER A 25 22.61 17.15 -18.30
C SER A 25 21.70 16.31 -19.20
N GLY A 26 22.07 16.13 -20.47
CA GLY A 26 21.31 15.32 -21.43
C GLY A 26 21.28 13.84 -21.06
N TYR A 27 22.43 13.27 -20.68
CA TYR A 27 22.52 11.88 -20.23
C TYR A 27 21.70 11.64 -18.96
N LEU A 28 21.81 12.55 -17.98
CA LEU A 28 21.06 12.49 -16.73
C LEU A 28 19.54 12.56 -16.98
N SER A 29 19.12 13.38 -17.95
CA SER A 29 17.72 13.55 -18.34
C SER A 29 17.18 12.32 -19.06
N SER A 30 17.94 11.74 -19.99
CA SER A 30 17.60 10.47 -20.65
C SER A 30 17.48 9.34 -19.63
N LEU A 31 18.48 9.21 -18.76
CA LEU A 31 18.52 8.20 -17.71
C LEU A 31 17.30 8.32 -16.78
N LYS A 32 16.98 9.53 -16.32
CA LYS A 32 15.75 9.80 -15.56
C LYS A 32 14.51 9.35 -16.34
N GLN A 33 14.38 9.72 -17.61
CA GLN A 33 13.22 9.35 -18.42
C GLN A 33 13.07 7.83 -18.58
N GLU A 34 14.16 7.08 -18.72
CA GLU A 34 14.11 5.61 -18.76
C GLU A 34 13.63 5.00 -17.44
N PHE A 35 14.12 5.50 -16.31
CA PHE A 35 13.64 5.09 -14.98
C PHE A 35 12.16 5.45 -14.74
N LEU A 36 11.70 6.60 -15.26
CA LEU A 36 10.29 7.00 -15.16
C LEU A 36 9.37 6.19 -16.10
N LYS A 37 9.83 5.83 -17.30
CA LYS A 37 9.08 4.95 -18.23
C LYS A 37 8.78 3.59 -17.60
N LYS A 38 9.71 3.04 -16.82
CA LYS A 38 9.51 1.80 -16.04
C LYS A 38 8.56 1.95 -14.84
N LYS A 39 8.23 3.19 -14.44
CA LYS A 39 7.43 3.52 -13.25
C LYS A 39 6.06 4.12 -13.56
N LYS A 40 5.41 3.73 -14.66
CA LYS A 40 3.97 4.06 -14.83
C LYS A 40 3.15 3.29 -13.79
N LYS A 41 2.94 3.93 -12.63
CA LYS A 41 2.12 3.51 -11.50
C LYS A 41 0.63 3.63 -11.87
N GLY A 42 0.23 2.94 -12.94
CA GLY A 42 -1.15 2.87 -13.42
C GLY A 42 -1.91 1.71 -12.80
N LYS A 43 -3.19 1.58 -13.17
CA LYS A 43 -3.97 0.37 -12.88
C LYS A 43 -3.25 -0.84 -13.48
N LEU A 44 -3.37 -2.00 -12.82
CA LEU A 44 -2.80 -3.26 -13.33
C LEU A 44 -3.33 -3.54 -14.76
N PRO A 45 -2.49 -4.11 -15.65
CA PRO A 45 -2.90 -4.57 -16.98
C PRO A 45 -4.17 -5.42 -16.91
N LYS A 46 -5.05 -5.32 -17.94
CA LYS A 46 -6.33 -6.05 -17.96
C LYS A 46 -6.12 -7.56 -17.87
N GLU A 47 -5.17 -8.10 -18.64
CA GLU A 47 -4.80 -9.52 -18.62
C GLU A 47 -4.35 -9.99 -17.23
N ALA A 48 -3.46 -9.23 -16.59
CA ALA A 48 -2.99 -9.55 -15.26
C ALA A 48 -4.14 -9.56 -14.24
N ARG A 49 -5.06 -8.59 -14.34
CA ARG A 49 -6.24 -8.53 -13.48
C ARG A 49 -7.17 -9.71 -13.69
N GLN A 50 -7.36 -10.16 -14.93
CA GLN A 50 -8.23 -11.30 -15.22
C GLN A 50 -7.70 -12.55 -14.54
N LYS A 51 -6.40 -12.85 -14.67
CA LYS A 51 -5.77 -14.00 -14.00
C LYS A 51 -5.94 -13.96 -12.47
N LEU A 52 -5.80 -12.77 -11.87
CA LEU A 52 -6.00 -12.59 -10.42
C LEU A 52 -7.46 -12.80 -10.02
N LEU A 53 -8.41 -12.30 -10.81
CA LEU A 53 -9.84 -12.53 -10.60
C LEU A 53 -10.21 -14.01 -10.77
N ASP A 54 -9.63 -14.71 -11.74
CA ASP A 54 -9.88 -16.13 -11.94
C ASP A 54 -9.38 -16.96 -10.76
N TRP A 55 -8.24 -16.60 -10.18
CA TRP A 55 -7.78 -17.24 -8.94
C TRP A 55 -8.72 -16.90 -7.78
N TRP A 56 -9.12 -15.63 -7.67
CA TRP A 56 -10.01 -15.13 -6.62
C TRP A 56 -11.35 -15.86 -6.59
N THR A 57 -12.02 -16.02 -7.73
CA THR A 57 -13.33 -16.67 -7.81
C THR A 57 -13.24 -18.14 -7.40
N ARG A 58 -12.19 -18.85 -7.82
CA ARG A 58 -11.92 -20.24 -7.43
C ARG A 58 -11.67 -20.40 -5.93
N ASN A 59 -11.10 -19.38 -5.28
CA ASN A 59 -10.73 -19.40 -3.86
C ASN A 59 -11.57 -18.44 -3.02
N TYR A 60 -12.80 -18.09 -3.45
CA TYR A 60 -13.59 -17.05 -2.81
C TYR A 60 -13.90 -17.33 -1.33
N LYS A 61 -14.05 -18.62 -0.97
CA LYS A 61 -14.26 -19.02 0.42
C LYS A 61 -13.08 -18.60 1.29
N TRP A 62 -11.85 -18.89 0.88
CA TRP A 62 -10.62 -18.57 1.62
C TRP A 62 -9.58 -17.90 0.72
N PRO A 63 -9.70 -16.59 0.46
CA PRO A 63 -8.89 -15.89 -0.55
C PRO A 63 -7.52 -15.46 -0.01
N TYR A 64 -6.77 -16.43 0.52
CA TYR A 64 -5.42 -16.28 1.07
C TYR A 64 -4.45 -17.18 0.29
N PRO A 65 -3.86 -16.68 -0.80
CA PRO A 65 -2.91 -17.47 -1.57
C PRO A 65 -1.66 -17.78 -0.73
N SER A 66 -1.18 -19.01 -0.83
CA SER A 66 0.12 -19.41 -0.27
C SER A 66 1.27 -18.67 -0.96
N GLU A 67 2.47 -18.73 -0.38
CA GLU A 67 3.63 -18.05 -0.97
C GLU A 67 3.99 -18.60 -2.36
N SER A 68 3.91 -19.92 -2.54
CA SER A 68 4.09 -20.56 -3.84
C SER A 68 3.04 -20.12 -4.87
N GLN A 69 1.78 -19.95 -4.46
CA GLN A 69 0.72 -19.45 -5.34
C GLN A 69 0.95 -17.99 -5.73
N LYS A 70 1.43 -17.14 -4.81
CA LYS A 70 1.79 -15.75 -5.12
C LYS A 70 2.93 -15.69 -6.13
N ILE A 71 3.93 -16.55 -6.00
CA ILE A 71 5.05 -16.65 -6.96
C ILE A 71 4.52 -17.04 -8.34
N ALA A 72 3.71 -18.09 -8.44
CA ALA A 72 3.12 -18.52 -9.72
C ALA A 72 2.21 -17.44 -10.35
N LEU A 73 1.48 -16.68 -9.53
CA LEU A 73 0.68 -15.55 -10.01
C LEU A 73 1.57 -14.39 -10.48
N ALA A 74 2.66 -14.09 -9.78
CA ALA A 74 3.64 -13.09 -10.20
C ALA A 74 4.26 -13.45 -11.56
N GLU A 75 4.73 -14.69 -11.72
CA GLU A 75 5.30 -15.20 -12.97
C GLU A 75 4.31 -15.14 -14.12
N SER A 76 3.07 -15.60 -13.91
CA SER A 76 2.05 -15.63 -14.97
C SER A 76 1.51 -14.25 -15.34
N THR A 77 1.55 -13.27 -14.44
CA THR A 77 1.04 -11.91 -14.68
C THR A 77 2.11 -10.89 -15.03
N GLY A 78 3.39 -11.23 -14.81
CA GLY A 78 4.52 -10.30 -14.93
C GLY A 78 4.50 -9.18 -13.89
N LEU A 79 3.81 -9.40 -12.76
CA LEU A 79 3.72 -8.43 -11.66
C LEU A 79 4.67 -8.81 -10.53
N ASP A 80 5.15 -7.81 -9.80
CA ASP A 80 5.92 -8.04 -8.59
C ASP A 80 5.04 -8.69 -7.51
N GLN A 81 5.61 -9.56 -6.68
CA GLN A 81 4.90 -10.18 -5.55
C GLN A 81 4.24 -9.13 -4.62
N LYS A 82 4.86 -7.96 -4.46
CA LYS A 82 4.27 -6.83 -3.72
C LYS A 82 2.97 -6.34 -4.34
N GLN A 83 2.89 -6.28 -5.67
CA GLN A 83 1.67 -5.89 -6.38
C GLN A 83 0.58 -6.95 -6.22
N ILE A 84 0.95 -8.23 -6.29
CA ILE A 84 0.07 -9.36 -6.03
C ILE A 84 -0.52 -9.27 -4.60
N ASN A 85 0.34 -9.11 -3.59
CA ASN A 85 -0.06 -8.97 -2.19
C ASN A 85 -1.02 -7.79 -1.98
N ASN A 86 -0.66 -6.61 -2.50
CA ASN A 86 -1.49 -5.42 -2.40
C ASN A 86 -2.83 -5.60 -3.11
N TRP A 87 -2.86 -6.31 -4.24
CA TRP A 87 -4.10 -6.59 -4.95
C TRP A 87 -5.01 -7.47 -4.09
N PHE A 88 -4.52 -8.58 -3.54
CA PHE A 88 -5.32 -9.48 -2.72
C PHE A 88 -5.82 -8.82 -1.43
N ILE A 89 -5.01 -8.00 -0.77
CA ILE A 89 -5.43 -7.23 0.41
C ILE A 89 -6.58 -6.29 0.04
N ASN A 90 -6.43 -5.52 -1.04
CA ASN A 90 -7.47 -4.59 -1.49
C ASN A 90 -8.72 -5.32 -1.98
N GLN A 91 -8.56 -6.46 -2.65
CA GLN A 91 -9.66 -7.26 -3.17
C GLN A 91 -10.49 -7.83 -2.02
N ARG A 92 -9.85 -8.39 -0.98
CA ARG A 92 -10.54 -8.81 0.25
C ARG A 92 -11.29 -7.66 0.90
N LYS A 93 -10.62 -6.53 1.13
CA LYS A 93 -11.23 -5.36 1.76
C LYS A 93 -12.49 -4.87 1.03
N ARG A 94 -12.55 -4.99 -0.30
CA ARG A 94 -13.65 -4.47 -1.13
C ARG A 94 -14.75 -5.50 -1.41
N HIS A 95 -14.39 -6.77 -1.54
CA HIS A 95 -15.29 -7.77 -2.15
C HIS A 95 -15.46 -9.04 -1.33
N TRP A 96 -14.72 -9.24 -0.24
CA TRP A 96 -14.89 -10.42 0.59
C TRP A 96 -15.87 -10.14 1.72
N LYS A 97 -16.98 -10.88 1.69
CA LYS A 97 -17.98 -10.91 2.76
C LYS A 97 -18.03 -12.35 3.29
N PRO A 98 -17.52 -12.62 4.50
CA PRO A 98 -17.68 -13.93 5.13
C PRO A 98 -19.17 -14.25 5.23
N SER A 99 -19.59 -15.41 4.72
CA SER A 99 -20.95 -15.92 4.92
C SER A 99 -21.18 -16.22 6.41
N GLU A 100 -22.44 -16.29 6.86
CA GLU A 100 -22.80 -16.57 8.27
C GLU A 100 -22.15 -17.86 8.80
N GLU A 101 -22.07 -18.91 7.98
CA GLU A 101 -21.37 -20.17 8.28
C GLU A 101 -19.87 -19.98 8.62
N MET A 102 -19.26 -18.94 8.07
CA MET A 102 -17.85 -18.61 8.24
C MET A 102 -17.60 -17.67 9.43
N GLN A 103 -18.64 -17.02 9.96
CA GLN A 103 -18.51 -16.20 11.16
C GLN A 103 -18.37 -17.06 12.43
N PHE A 104 -18.93 -18.27 12.41
CA PHE A 104 -18.90 -19.19 13.55
C PHE A 104 -17.48 -19.70 13.84
N VAL A 105 -16.65 -19.95 12.82
CA VAL A 105 -15.27 -20.45 12.99
C VAL A 105 -14.28 -19.43 13.58
N VAL A 106 -14.67 -18.16 13.71
CA VAL A 106 -13.83 -17.08 14.30
C VAL A 106 -14.16 -16.84 15.78
N MET A 107 -15.19 -17.51 16.32
CA MET A 107 -15.63 -17.35 17.72
C MET A 107 -14.99 -18.34 18.71
N ASP A 108 -14.05 -19.18 18.29
CA ASP A 108 -13.38 -20.15 19.19
C ASP A 108 -12.12 -19.59 19.88
N SER A 109 -11.97 -18.25 19.90
CA SER A 109 -10.93 -17.57 20.67
C SER A 109 -11.60 -16.65 21.70
N PRO A 110 -11.55 -16.94 23.01
CA PRO A 110 -12.16 -16.09 24.01
C PRO A 110 -11.38 -14.78 24.09
N ASN A 111 -11.87 -13.74 23.41
CA ASN A 111 -11.39 -12.38 23.56
C ASN A 111 -12.00 -11.78 24.83
N PRO A 112 -11.21 -11.47 25.87
CA PRO A 112 -11.75 -10.99 27.15
C PRO A 112 -12.35 -9.58 27.08
N HIS A 113 -12.24 -8.88 25.95
CA HIS A 113 -12.78 -7.52 25.80
C HIS A 113 -14.27 -7.43 25.49
N ASN A 114 -14.94 -8.55 25.16
CA ASN A 114 -16.35 -8.54 24.75
C ASN A 114 -17.31 -9.03 25.86
N ALA A 115 -16.79 -9.55 26.98
CA ALA A 115 -17.60 -10.08 28.07
C ALA A 115 -18.32 -9.01 28.91
N ALA A 116 -17.95 -7.73 28.76
CA ALA A 116 -18.51 -6.62 29.53
C ALA A 116 -19.89 -6.14 29.02
N PHE A 117 -20.39 -6.65 27.89
CA PHE A 117 -21.65 -6.16 27.29
C PHE A 117 -22.87 -7.06 27.56
N PHE A 118 -22.72 -8.20 28.24
CA PHE A 118 -23.79 -9.19 28.37
C PHE A 118 -24.29 -9.48 29.80
N LEU A 119 -23.86 -8.71 30.82
CA LEU A 119 -24.37 -8.91 32.19
C LEU A 119 -24.86 -7.64 32.92
N GLU A 120 -25.32 -6.61 32.20
CA GLU A 120 -25.84 -5.40 32.87
C GLU A 120 -27.06 -4.82 32.16
N GLY A 121 -28.07 -5.66 31.87
CA GLY A 121 -29.21 -5.28 31.05
C GLY A 121 -30.60 -5.62 31.58
N HIS A 122 -30.77 -6.06 32.83
CA HIS A 122 -32.10 -6.30 33.41
C HIS A 122 -32.11 -6.19 34.94
N LEU A 123 -32.33 -4.97 35.43
CA LEU A 123 -33.32 -4.57 36.45
C LEU A 123 -32.90 -3.22 37.06
N ARG A 124 -33.91 -2.42 37.44
CA ARG A 124 -33.92 -1.16 38.21
C ARG A 124 -33.98 0.09 37.31
N THR A 125 -35.17 0.56 36.94
CA THR A 125 -36.09 1.47 37.68
C THR A 125 -35.47 2.81 38.10
N ASP A 126 -36.18 3.86 37.72
CA ASP A 126 -36.16 5.26 38.16
C ASP A 126 -35.02 6.19 37.68
N GLY A 127 -35.41 7.03 36.71
CA GLY A 127 -35.59 8.47 36.96
C GLY A 127 -34.33 9.29 37.27
N THR A 128 -33.87 10.05 36.28
CA THR A 128 -33.69 11.52 36.35
C THR A 128 -33.07 12.01 35.05
N ALA A 129 -33.68 13.04 34.48
CA ALA A 129 -33.19 13.77 33.33
C ALA A 129 -31.94 14.57 33.69
N PHE A 130 -30.94 14.63 32.80
CA PHE A 130 -30.13 15.84 32.66
C PHE A 130 -29.54 15.99 31.25
N SER A 131 -30.02 17.05 30.60
CA SER A 131 -29.45 17.93 29.56
C SER A 131 -28.27 17.46 28.71
N MET A 132 -28.52 17.49 27.41
CA MET A 132 -27.56 17.57 26.33
C MET A 132 -27.25 19.05 26.09
N ASP A 133 -25.99 19.47 26.25
CA ASP A 133 -25.54 20.82 25.87
C ASP A 133 -24.22 20.77 25.08
N CYS A 134 -24.32 21.28 23.84
CA CYS A 134 -23.33 21.75 22.85
C CYS A 134 -22.20 20.83 22.37
#